data_AF-A0A356E708-F1
#
_entry.id   AF-A0A356E708-F1
#
_cell.length_a   1.000
_cell.length_b   1.000
_cell.length_c   1.000
_cell.angle_alpha   90.00
_cell.angle_beta   90.00
_cell.angle_gamma   90.00
#
_symmetry.space_group_name_H-M   'P 1'
#
loop_
_entity.id
_entity.type
_entity.pdbx_description
1 polymer ?
#
loop_
_entity_poly.entity_id
_entity_poly.type
_entity_poly.pdbx_seq_one_letter_code
_entity_poly.pdbx_strand_id
1 'polypeptide(L)' 'MNILIIGNGGREHALAWKTAQSPLVSKVFVAPGNAGTALEQRVEN' A
#
# COMPACT_ATOMS: atom_id res chain seq x y z
N MET A 1 11.63 -6.13 0.54
CA MET A 1 11.90 -4.70 0.27
C MET A 1 10.72 -3.85 0.75
N ASN A 2 10.98 -2.62 1.20
CA ASN A 2 9.94 -1.68 1.62
C ASN A 2 9.60 -0.75 0.45
N ILE A 3 8.32 -0.54 0.18
CA ILE A 3 7.82 0.31 -0.92
C ILE A 3 7.04 1.49 -0.33
N LEU A 4 7.17 2.67 -0.93
CA LEU A 4 6.35 3.85 -0.62
C LEU A 4 5.53 4.24 -1.85
N ILE A 5 4.22 4.44 -1.67
CA ILE A 5 3.29 4.96 -2.67
C ILE A 5 2.76 6.31 -2.16
N ILE A 6 2.73 7.32 -3.02
CA ILE A 6 2.25 8.66 -2.66
C ILE A 6 0.86 8.88 -3.28
N GLY A 7 -0.10 9.22 -2.42
CA GLY A 7 -1.48 9.56 -2.74
C GLY A 7 -2.47 8.85 -1.81
N ASN A 8 -3.76 9.06 -2.06
CA ASN A 8 -4.85 8.60 -1.18
C ASN A 8 -6.11 8.16 -1.94
N GLY A 9 -6.05 8.06 -3.27
CA GLY A 9 -7.18 7.64 -4.10
C GLY A 9 -7.32 6.13 -4.20
N GLY A 10 -8.37 5.69 -4.91
CA GLY A 10 -8.57 4.27 -5.22
C GLY A 10 -7.45 3.68 -6.09
N ARG A 11 -6.80 4.51 -6.92
CA ARG A 11 -5.64 4.10 -7.72
C ARG A 11 -4.46 3.68 -6.84
N GLU A 12 -4.09 4.50 -5.86
CA GLU A 12 -2.99 4.17 -4.95
C GLU A 12 -3.29 2.96 -4.10
N HIS A 13 -4.55 2.80 -3.67
CA HIS A 13 -4.97 1.59 -2.97
C HIS A 13 -4.82 0.34 -3.85
N ALA A 14 -5.29 0.36 -5.11
CA ALA A 14 -5.14 -0.79 -6.00
C ALA A 14 -3.67 -1.14 -6.27
N LEU A 15 -2.81 -0.13 -6.40
CA LEU A 15 -1.36 -0.31 -6.52
C LEU A 15 -0.79 -0.94 -5.24
N ALA A 16 -1.10 -0.40 -4.06
CA ALA A 16 -0.63 -0.93 -2.77
C ALA A 16 -1.06 -2.38 -2.55
N TRP A 17 -2.34 -2.68 -2.81
CA TRP A 17 -2.91 -4.03 -2.74
C TRP A 17 -2.15 -5.02 -3.62
N LYS A 18 -1.88 -4.65 -4.88
CA LYS A 18 -1.18 -5.57 -5.79
C LYS A 18 0.31 -5.69 -5.46
N THR A 19 0.96 -4.59 -5.10
CA THR A 19 2.38 -4.57 -4.71
C THR A 19 2.64 -5.41 -3.47
N ALA A 20 1.75 -5.35 -2.47
CA ALA A 20 1.88 -6.13 -1.24
C ALA A 20 1.97 -7.64 -1.52
N GLN A 21 1.30 -8.17 -2.54
CA GLN A 21 1.30 -9.61 -2.87
C GLN A 21 2.66 -10.17 -3.34
N SER A 22 3.61 -9.33 -3.73
CA SER A 22 4.91 -9.80 -4.22
C SER A 22 5.72 -10.48 -3.10
N PRO A 23 6.34 -11.65 -3.34
CA PRO A 23 7.22 -12.30 -2.35
C PRO A 23 8.49 -11.49 -2.07
N LEU A 24 8.83 -10.53 -2.93
CA LEU A 24 9.97 -9.63 -2.74
C LEU A 24 9.63 -8.42 -1.85
N VAL A 25 8.35 -8.19 -1.54
CA VAL A 25 7.87 -7.04 -0.78
C VAL A 25 7.62 -7.42 0.68
N SER A 26 8.25 -6.65 1.58
CA SER A 26 8.15 -6.82 3.03
C SER A 26 6.99 -6.00 3.59
N LYS A 27 6.89 -4.72 3.18
CA LYS A 27 5.83 -3.79 3.60
C LYS A 27 5.62 -2.70 2.54
N VAL A 28 4.39 -2.22 2.41
CA VAL A 28 4.03 -1.08 1.56
C VAL A 28 3.53 0.05 2.46
N PHE A 29 4.09 1.23 2.30
CA PHE A 29 3.65 2.46 2.96
C PHE A 29 2.87 3.31 1.94
N VAL A 30 1.79 3.98 2.37
CA VAL A 30 0.96 4.83 1.51
C VAL A 30 0.72 6.19 2.16
N ALA A 31 1.39 7.23 1.65
CA ALA A 31 1.29 8.58 2.22
C ALA A 31 0.43 9.52 1.34
N PRO A 32 -0.68 10.11 1.83
CA PRO A 32 -1.23 9.97 3.18
C PRO A 32 -2.15 8.74 3.35
N GLY A 33 -2.48 8.01 2.27
CA GLY A 33 -3.34 6.83 2.35
C GLY A 33 -4.81 7.15 2.62
N ASN A 34 -5.61 6.10 2.78
CA ASN A 34 -7.05 6.19 3.08
C ASN A 34 -7.50 5.06 4.01
N ALA A 35 -8.80 5.00 4.31
CA ALA A 35 -9.37 3.96 5.18
C ALA A 35 -9.26 2.54 4.58
N GLY A 36 -9.22 2.42 3.25
CA GLY A 36 -9.03 1.13 2.58
C GLY A 36 -7.60 0.60 2.73
N THR A 37 -6.60 1.44 2.47
CA THR A 37 -5.18 1.06 2.63
C THR A 37 -4.82 0.73 4.08
N ALA A 38 -5.49 1.35 5.05
CA ALA A 38 -5.33 1.04 6.48
C ALA A 38 -5.84 -0.37 6.88
N LEU A 39 -6.70 -1.00 6.07
CA LEU A 39 -7.27 -2.32 6.34
C LEU A 39 -6.55 -3.45 5.57
N GLU A 40 -5.62 -3.11 4.68
CA GLU A 40 -4.95 -4.09 3.82
C GLU A 40 -3.75 -4.75 4.52
N GLN A 41 -3.55 -6.05 4.26
CA GLN A 41 -2.47 -6.79 4.90
C GLN A 41 -1.11 -6.34 4.36
N ARG A 42 -0.19 -6.03 5.27
CA ARG A 42 1.17 -5.53 4.97
C ARG A 42 1.21 -4.15 4.30
N VAL A 43 0.11 -3.40 4.38
CA VAL A 43 0.04 -1.99 4.00
C VAL A 43 -0.11 -1.13 5.27
N GLU A 44 0.54 0.02 5.30
CA GLU A 44 0.43 1.03 6.36
C GLU A 44 0.32 2.41 5.72
N ASN A 45 -0.45 3.33 6.32
CA ASN A 45 -0.51 4.72 5.88
C ASN A 45 0.68 5.52 6.42
#